data_AF-A0A7Y4UCD0-F1
#
_entry.id   AF-A0A7Y4UCD0-F1
#
_cell.length_a   1.000
_cell.length_b   1.000
_cell.length_c   1.000
_cell.angle_alpha   90.00
_cell.angle_beta   90.00
_cell.angle_gamma   90.00
#
_symmetry.space_group_name_H-M   'P 1'
#
loop_
_entity.id
_entity.type
_entity.pdbx_description
1 polymer ?
#
loop_
_entity_poly.entity_id
_entity_poly.type
_entity_poly.pdbx_seq_one_letter_code
_entity_poly.pdbx_strand_id
1 'polypeptide(L)'
;TTGYLMIVATDPKTGCPISFNHLIGDSFVKFESGHAANLPAECVPAVGAMTCNSNSSETQLRFDGAQYAPLPRTVALDSLGSRADGNDTLLILNSIGGSLLSGADKLGPLFGLLYDDAEKAYSFSFTPNLCQFRGRLDGTFPRTSPRYDSVIPAGRTGWLKLSTQDDRGIVGAALNRNSNAASSSGGFSGGHNLHKLTTTNAASVTVPVFPPNC
;
A
#
# COMPACT_ATOMS: atom_id res chain seq x y z
N THR A 1 -11.97 -12.65 2.89
CA THR A 1 -11.04 -12.49 1.75
C THR A 1 -10.60 -11.04 1.67
N THR A 2 -9.33 -10.76 1.40
CA THR A 2 -8.77 -9.39 1.31
C THR A 2 -8.01 -9.25 -0.01
N GLY A 3 -7.89 -8.04 -0.55
CA GLY A 3 -7.26 -7.82 -1.85
C GLY A 3 -7.38 -6.38 -2.32
N TYR A 4 -6.83 -6.12 -3.51
CA TYR A 4 -6.87 -4.83 -4.19
C TYR A 4 -7.33 -5.05 -5.64
N LEU A 5 -7.79 -3.98 -6.28
CA LEU A 5 -8.11 -3.97 -7.70
C LEU A 5 -6.96 -3.31 -8.48
N MET A 6 -6.62 -3.85 -9.64
CA MET A 6 -5.71 -3.24 -10.60
C MET A 6 -6.46 -3.04 -11.91
N ILE A 7 -6.30 -1.87 -12.52
CA ILE A 7 -6.95 -1.52 -13.78
C ILE A 7 -5.84 -1.14 -14.77
N VAL A 8 -5.92 -1.69 -15.98
CA VAL A 8 -4.94 -1.50 -17.04
C VAL A 8 -5.70 -1.19 -18.32
N ALA A 9 -5.31 -0.12 -19.01
CA ALA A 9 -5.88 0.20 -20.32
C ALA A 9 -5.27 -0.74 -21.38
N THR A 10 -6.13 -1.35 -22.19
CA THR A 10 -5.73 -2.28 -23.26
C THR A 10 -6.29 -1.86 -24.61
N ASP A 11 -5.59 -2.22 -25.67
CA ASP A 11 -6.05 -2.07 -27.05
C ASP A 11 -7.27 -2.97 -27.31
N PRO A 12 -8.36 -2.45 -27.90
CA PRO A 12 -9.61 -3.19 -28.06
C PRO A 12 -9.54 -4.35 -29.06
N LYS A 13 -8.55 -4.37 -29.97
CA LYS A 13 -8.43 -5.43 -30.99
C LYS A 13 -7.52 -6.56 -30.53
N THR A 14 -6.46 -6.22 -29.82
CA THR A 14 -5.39 -7.15 -29.45
C THR A 14 -5.43 -7.56 -27.99
N GLY A 15 -6.05 -6.76 -27.11
CA GLY A 15 -5.96 -6.95 -25.65
C GLY A 15 -4.62 -6.53 -25.04
N CYS A 16 -3.70 -5.99 -25.85
CA CYS A 16 -2.39 -5.58 -25.38
C CYS A 16 -2.48 -4.30 -24.53
N PRO A 17 -1.73 -4.18 -23.42
CA PRO A 17 -1.64 -2.94 -22.66
C PRO A 17 -1.17 -1.78 -23.54
N ILE A 18 -1.77 -0.60 -23.35
CA ILE A 18 -1.42 0.63 -24.07
C ILE A 18 -0.91 1.70 -23.11
N SER A 19 -0.08 2.61 -23.63
CA SER A 19 0.35 3.78 -22.88
C SER A 19 -0.82 4.76 -22.74
N PHE A 20 -1.39 4.84 -21.54
CA PHE A 20 -2.60 5.62 -21.28
C PHE A 20 -2.60 6.21 -19.87
N ASN A 21 -2.27 7.51 -19.79
CA ASN A 21 -2.11 8.25 -18.54
C ASN A 21 -3.36 9.08 -18.17
N HIS A 22 -4.56 8.53 -18.40
CA HIS A 22 -5.84 9.21 -18.12
C HIS A 22 -6.77 8.40 -17.21
N LEU A 23 -6.36 7.20 -16.77
CA LEU A 23 -7.14 6.45 -15.77
C LEU A 23 -7.02 7.13 -14.41
N ILE A 24 -8.16 7.41 -13.82
CA ILE A 24 -8.29 7.96 -12.47
C ILE A 24 -9.40 7.20 -11.74
N GLY A 25 -9.38 7.26 -10.41
CA GLY A 25 -10.44 6.70 -9.60
C GLY A 25 -10.14 6.84 -8.13
N ASP A 26 -11.13 6.49 -7.34
CA ASP A 26 -11.09 6.49 -5.89
C ASP A 26 -11.94 5.33 -5.36
N SER A 27 -11.73 4.99 -4.09
CA SER A 27 -12.44 3.90 -3.44
C SER A 27 -12.96 4.34 -2.08
N PHE A 28 -14.27 4.23 -1.92
CA PHE A 28 -14.94 4.48 -0.65
C PHE A 28 -15.02 3.17 0.13
N VAL A 29 -14.29 3.11 1.24
CA VAL A 29 -14.25 1.91 2.09
C VAL A 29 -14.88 2.20 3.44
N LYS A 30 -15.66 1.25 3.94
CA LYS A 30 -16.22 1.23 5.30
C LYS A 30 -16.10 -0.17 5.87
N PHE A 31 -15.38 -0.31 6.96
CA PHE A 31 -15.18 -1.59 7.65
C PHE A 31 -16.14 -1.75 8.82
N GLU A 32 -16.43 -3.00 9.19
CA GLU A 32 -17.22 -3.35 10.37
C GLU A 32 -16.62 -2.78 11.66
N SER A 33 -15.29 -2.66 11.71
CA SER A 33 -14.55 -2.01 12.79
C SER A 33 -14.79 -0.49 12.90
N GLY A 34 -15.59 0.09 12.01
CA GLY A 34 -15.94 1.51 11.97
C GLY A 34 -14.91 2.40 11.27
N HIS A 35 -13.79 1.83 10.80
CA HIS A 35 -12.83 2.57 9.98
C HIS A 35 -13.45 2.86 8.61
N ALA A 36 -13.35 4.10 8.16
CA ALA A 36 -13.83 4.50 6.85
C ALA A 36 -12.93 5.58 6.26
N ALA A 37 -12.76 5.55 4.94
CA ALA A 37 -11.97 6.52 4.20
C ALA A 37 -12.41 6.55 2.73
N ASN A 38 -12.15 7.68 2.07
CA ASN A 38 -12.05 7.72 0.62
C ASN A 38 -10.56 7.65 0.25
N LEU A 39 -10.17 6.62 -0.48
CA LEU A 39 -8.77 6.39 -0.86
C LEU A 39 -8.62 6.59 -2.37
N PRO A 40 -7.80 7.56 -2.82
CA PRO A 40 -7.51 7.72 -4.24
C PRO A 40 -6.76 6.49 -4.77
N ALA A 41 -7.03 6.13 -6.02
CA ALA A 41 -6.32 5.06 -6.69
C ALA A 41 -4.83 5.41 -6.85
N GLU A 42 -3.98 4.40 -6.70
CA GLU A 42 -2.54 4.54 -6.96
C GLU A 42 -2.28 4.53 -8.46
N CYS A 43 -2.18 5.73 -9.06
CA CYS A 43 -1.88 5.88 -10.48
C CYS A 43 -0.39 5.70 -10.76
N VAL A 44 -0.07 4.84 -11.74
CA VAL A 44 1.30 4.60 -12.19
C VAL A 44 1.40 4.97 -13.67
N PRO A 45 2.11 6.05 -14.04
CA PRO A 45 2.15 6.49 -15.43
C PRO A 45 2.98 5.53 -16.28
N ALA A 46 2.50 5.31 -17.51
CA ALA A 46 3.32 4.77 -18.58
C ALA A 46 4.36 5.82 -19.00
N VAL A 47 5.60 5.38 -19.16
CA VAL A 47 6.76 6.21 -19.52
C VAL A 47 7.15 5.97 -20.98
N GLY A 48 7.27 4.70 -21.37
CA GLY A 48 7.71 4.30 -22.69
C GLY A 48 6.68 3.50 -23.48
N ALA A 49 7.13 2.93 -24.60
CA ALA A 49 6.31 2.06 -25.42
C ALA A 49 6.03 0.73 -24.69
N MET A 50 4.77 0.27 -24.77
CA MET A 50 4.38 -1.03 -24.25
C MET A 50 4.83 -2.12 -25.22
N THR A 51 5.59 -3.11 -24.74
CA THR A 51 5.92 -4.30 -25.51
C THR A 51 4.90 -5.40 -25.22
N CYS A 52 4.17 -5.83 -26.25
CA CYS A 52 3.20 -6.92 -26.13
C CYS A 52 3.12 -7.71 -27.43
N ASN A 53 3.14 -9.04 -27.33
CA ASN A 53 2.87 -9.93 -28.46
C ASN A 53 1.39 -10.31 -28.44
N SER A 54 0.62 -9.86 -29.43
CA SER A 54 -0.82 -10.13 -29.53
C SER A 54 -1.18 -11.61 -29.73
N ASN A 55 -0.20 -12.47 -30.06
CA ASN A 55 -0.41 -13.91 -30.16
C ASN A 55 -0.10 -14.66 -28.84
N SER A 56 0.37 -13.95 -27.82
CA SER A 56 0.59 -14.49 -26.47
C SER A 56 -0.69 -14.36 -25.64
N SER A 57 -0.96 -15.32 -24.75
CA SER A 57 -2.09 -15.26 -23.81
C SER A 57 -1.80 -14.38 -22.58
N GLU A 58 -0.55 -13.95 -22.39
CA GLU A 58 -0.14 -13.09 -21.28
C GLU A 58 0.98 -12.14 -21.71
N THR A 59 1.11 -11.05 -20.97
CA THR A 59 2.23 -10.12 -21.07
C THR A 59 2.61 -9.57 -19.69
N GLN A 60 3.79 -8.99 -19.59
CA GLN A 60 4.30 -8.45 -18.34
C GLN A 60 4.27 -6.91 -18.36
N LEU A 61 3.67 -6.32 -17.34
CA LEU A 61 3.81 -4.91 -17.02
C LEU A 61 5.07 -4.73 -16.18
N ARG A 62 6.04 -3.98 -16.68
CA ARG A 62 7.31 -3.72 -15.98
C ARG A 62 7.34 -2.31 -15.41
N PHE A 63 7.62 -2.21 -14.12
CA PHE A 63 7.73 -0.95 -13.39
C PHE A 63 9.19 -0.58 -13.19
N ASP A 64 9.92 -0.46 -14.30
CA ASP A 64 11.39 -0.34 -14.35
C ASP A 64 11.88 1.08 -14.63
N GLY A 65 10.98 2.05 -14.82
CA GLY A 65 11.28 3.41 -15.26
C GLY A 65 11.47 3.56 -16.77
N ALA A 66 11.38 2.48 -17.55
CA ALA A 66 11.41 2.50 -19.00
C ALA A 66 10.01 2.25 -19.58
N GLN A 67 9.27 1.25 -19.08
CA GLN A 67 7.91 0.95 -19.50
C GLN A 67 6.89 1.72 -18.64
N TYR A 68 6.86 1.47 -17.32
CA TYR A 68 6.10 2.23 -16.34
C TYR A 68 7.00 2.88 -15.30
N ALA A 69 6.49 3.92 -14.61
CA ALA A 69 7.22 4.51 -13.49
C ALA A 69 7.51 3.48 -12.38
N PRO A 70 8.66 3.59 -11.69
CA PRO A 70 9.04 2.68 -10.61
C PRO A 70 8.04 2.68 -9.46
N LEU A 71 7.85 1.52 -8.83
CA LEU A 71 6.93 1.35 -7.71
C LEU A 71 7.63 1.56 -6.35
N PRO A 72 6.91 1.96 -5.29
CA PRO A 72 7.52 2.20 -3.99
C PRO A 72 8.07 0.91 -3.38
N ARG A 73 9.30 0.96 -2.87
CA ARG A 73 9.92 -0.11 -2.09
C ARG A 73 9.83 0.16 -0.58
N THR A 74 9.89 1.43 -0.22
CA THR A 74 9.68 1.91 1.15
C THR A 74 8.49 2.85 1.17
N VAL A 75 7.58 2.59 2.11
CA VAL A 75 6.41 3.43 2.39
C VAL A 75 6.47 3.96 3.82
N ALA A 76 5.79 5.06 4.09
CA ALA A 76 5.72 5.66 5.40
C ALA A 76 4.31 6.15 5.76
N LEU A 77 4.06 6.20 7.06
CA LEU A 77 2.89 6.82 7.67
C LEU A 77 3.39 7.92 8.60
N ASP A 78 2.96 9.14 8.36
CA ASP A 78 3.23 10.29 9.21
C ASP A 78 2.13 10.47 10.26
N SER A 79 2.36 11.39 11.20
CA SER A 79 1.34 11.93 12.11
C SER A 79 0.51 10.85 12.84
N LEU A 80 1.18 9.79 13.27
CA LEU A 80 0.56 8.66 13.95
C LEU A 80 0.19 9.05 15.39
N GLY A 81 -1.11 9.17 15.67
CA GLY A 81 -1.61 9.54 16.99
C GLY A 81 -1.49 8.41 18.01
N SER A 82 -1.34 8.77 19.29
CA SER A 82 -1.32 7.79 20.38
C SER A 82 -2.63 7.02 20.49
N ARG A 83 -2.52 5.71 20.74
CA ARG A 83 -3.67 4.84 21.01
C ARG A 83 -4.34 5.18 22.35
N ALA A 84 -3.58 5.68 23.31
CA ALA A 84 -4.12 6.09 24.61
C ALA A 84 -5.12 7.26 24.49
N ASP A 85 -5.01 8.07 23.43
CA ASP A 85 -5.95 9.16 23.13
C ASP A 85 -7.18 8.70 22.31
N GLY A 86 -7.36 7.38 22.17
CA GLY A 86 -8.49 6.77 21.46
C GLY A 86 -8.29 6.63 19.95
N ASN A 87 -7.08 6.83 19.43
CA ASN A 87 -6.77 6.58 18.02
C ASN A 87 -6.58 5.07 17.77
N ASP A 88 -7.46 4.50 16.96
CA ASP A 88 -7.34 3.14 16.42
C ASP A 88 -6.88 3.24 14.96
N THR A 89 -5.59 3.01 14.70
CA THR A 89 -5.05 3.05 13.34
C THR A 89 -4.99 1.66 12.74
N LEU A 90 -5.71 1.44 11.64
CA LEU A 90 -5.64 0.27 10.78
C LEU A 90 -4.68 0.52 9.63
N LEU A 91 -3.57 -0.21 9.62
CA LEU A 91 -2.61 -0.25 8.52
C LEU A 91 -3.02 -1.33 7.51
N ILE A 92 -3.04 -0.96 6.23
CA ILE A 92 -3.23 -1.86 5.09
C ILE A 92 -1.99 -1.78 4.21
N LEU A 93 -1.44 -2.94 3.85
CA LEU A 93 -0.30 -3.03 2.94
C LEU A 93 -0.58 -4.07 1.85
N ASN A 94 -0.21 -3.76 0.63
CA ASN A 94 -0.37 -4.60 -0.55
C ASN A 94 0.98 -4.83 -1.20
N SER A 95 1.23 -6.08 -1.61
CA SER A 95 2.32 -6.41 -2.52
C SER A 95 1.84 -6.16 -3.95
N ILE A 96 2.66 -5.49 -4.76
CA ILE A 96 2.44 -5.36 -6.19
C ILE A 96 3.40 -6.29 -6.91
N GLY A 97 2.86 -7.38 -7.45
CA GLY A 97 3.61 -8.41 -8.15
C GLY A 97 2.76 -9.64 -8.47
N GLY A 98 3.38 -10.67 -9.03
CA GLY A 98 2.73 -11.93 -9.37
C GLY A 98 1.94 -11.85 -10.67
N SER A 99 0.85 -12.60 -10.76
CA SER A 99 0.05 -12.74 -11.99
C SER A 99 -1.43 -12.54 -11.71
N LEU A 100 -2.11 -11.74 -12.53
CA LEU A 100 -3.57 -11.61 -12.47
C LEU A 100 -4.29 -12.89 -12.91
N LEU A 101 -3.58 -13.86 -13.51
CA LEU A 101 -4.14 -15.16 -13.89
C LEU A 101 -4.12 -16.17 -12.73
N SER A 102 -3.05 -16.20 -11.93
CA SER A 102 -2.85 -17.22 -10.88
C SER A 102 -2.93 -16.68 -9.46
N GLY A 103 -2.77 -15.37 -9.27
CA GLY A 103 -2.77 -14.71 -7.97
C GLY A 103 -1.64 -13.70 -7.81
N ALA A 104 -1.91 -12.66 -7.05
CA ALA A 104 -0.93 -11.66 -6.68
C ALA A 104 0.16 -12.26 -5.79
N ASP A 105 1.37 -11.73 -5.93
CA ASP A 105 2.48 -12.10 -5.07
C ASP A 105 2.19 -11.76 -3.60
N LYS A 106 2.68 -12.61 -2.69
CA LYS A 106 2.54 -12.40 -1.25
C LYS A 106 3.57 -11.39 -0.75
N LEU A 107 3.22 -10.64 0.29
CA LEU A 107 4.17 -9.83 1.06
C LEU A 107 5.16 -10.76 1.78
N GLY A 108 6.43 -10.65 1.40
CA GLY A 108 7.57 -11.29 2.05
C GLY A 108 8.00 -10.57 3.34
N PRO A 109 9.23 -10.80 3.81
CA PRO A 109 9.79 -10.14 4.98
C PRO A 109 9.84 -8.61 4.81
N LEU A 110 9.23 -7.90 5.77
CA LEU A 110 9.23 -6.45 5.86
C LEU A 110 10.07 -6.02 7.06
N PHE A 111 10.87 -4.98 6.86
CA PHE A 111 11.57 -4.28 7.92
C PHE A 111 10.88 -2.94 8.20
N GLY A 112 10.61 -2.67 9.47
CA GLY A 112 9.91 -1.47 9.92
C GLY A 112 10.71 -0.67 10.94
N LEU A 113 10.54 0.64 10.90
CA LEU A 113 11.05 1.58 11.90
C LEU A 113 9.87 2.41 12.39
N LEU A 114 9.55 2.29 13.67
CA LEU A 114 8.62 3.18 14.36
C LEU A 114 9.42 4.30 15.02
N TYR A 115 8.98 5.53 14.86
CA TYR A 115 9.61 6.70 15.44
C TYR A 115 8.65 7.39 16.40
N ASP A 116 9.18 7.86 17.52
CA ASP A 116 8.48 8.84 18.36
C ASP A 116 8.64 10.26 17.80
N ASP A 117 8.01 11.24 18.43
CA ASP A 117 8.09 12.65 18.08
C ASP A 117 9.43 13.33 18.46
N ALA A 118 10.33 12.60 19.11
CA ALA A 118 11.73 12.99 19.26
C ALA A 118 12.63 12.33 18.20
N GLU A 119 12.04 11.73 17.16
CA GLU A 119 12.72 11.04 16.05
C GLU A 119 13.57 9.84 16.48
N LYS A 120 13.33 9.28 17.67
CA LYS A 120 14.03 8.08 18.09
C LYS A 120 13.40 6.86 17.44
N ALA A 121 14.23 6.07 16.76
CA ALA A 121 13.81 4.92 15.98
C ALA A 121 13.76 3.63 16.80
N TYR A 122 12.72 2.83 16.57
CA TYR A 122 12.50 1.51 17.15
C TYR A 122 12.20 0.52 16.03
N SER A 123 13.13 -0.38 15.77
CA SER A 123 13.02 -1.35 14.68
C SER A 123 12.13 -2.53 15.02
N PHE A 124 11.48 -3.08 14.00
CA PHE A 124 10.78 -4.35 14.05
C PHE A 124 10.81 -5.02 12.68
N SER A 125 10.51 -6.31 12.65
CA SER A 125 10.39 -7.08 11.41
C SER A 125 9.21 -8.04 11.50
N PHE A 126 8.55 -8.29 10.37
CA PHE A 126 7.46 -9.25 10.28
C PHE A 126 7.31 -9.76 8.85
N THR A 127 6.71 -10.94 8.70
CA THR A 127 6.47 -11.58 7.40
C THR A 127 4.99 -11.94 7.30
N PRO A 128 4.15 -11.13 6.62
CA PRO A 128 2.73 -11.37 6.52
C PRO A 128 2.37 -12.66 5.77
N ASN A 129 3.11 -13.00 4.71
CA ASN A 129 2.80 -14.09 3.80
C ASN A 129 1.36 -14.03 3.23
N LEU A 130 0.90 -12.81 2.95
CA LEU A 130 -0.42 -12.48 2.40
C LEU A 130 -0.26 -11.46 1.27
N CYS A 131 -1.11 -11.48 0.25
CA CYS A 131 -1.10 -10.46 -0.82
C CYS A 131 -1.49 -9.08 -0.30
N GLN A 132 -2.40 -9.04 0.68
CA GLN A 132 -2.78 -7.85 1.43
C GLN A 132 -2.72 -8.13 2.94
N PHE A 133 -1.88 -7.39 3.64
CA PHE A 133 -1.83 -7.36 5.10
C PHE A 133 -2.76 -6.28 5.63
N ARG A 134 -3.45 -6.59 6.73
CA ARG A 134 -4.21 -5.61 7.53
C ARG A 134 -3.86 -5.83 9.00
N GLY A 135 -3.38 -4.78 9.67
CA GLY A 135 -2.99 -4.85 11.08
C GLY A 135 -3.36 -3.56 11.79
N ARG A 136 -3.88 -3.67 13.01
CA ARG A 136 -4.07 -2.50 13.88
C ARG A 136 -2.76 -2.16 14.55
N LEU A 137 -2.46 -0.87 14.67
CA LEU A 137 -1.31 -0.36 15.40
C LEU A 137 -1.67 -0.27 16.89
N ASP A 138 -1.10 -1.17 17.68
CA ASP A 138 -1.35 -1.37 19.10
C ASP A 138 -0.16 -2.06 19.80
N GLY A 139 -0.30 -2.38 21.09
CA GLY A 139 0.73 -3.08 21.87
C GLY A 139 1.14 -4.47 21.35
N THR A 140 0.38 -5.07 20.41
CA THR A 140 0.70 -6.36 19.78
C THR A 140 1.39 -6.22 18.43
N PHE A 141 1.08 -5.17 17.66
CA PHE A 141 1.70 -4.87 16.38
C PHE A 141 1.84 -3.35 16.20
N PRO A 142 3.01 -2.83 15.83
CA PRO A 142 4.27 -3.54 15.59
C PRO A 142 4.93 -4.04 16.89
N ARG A 143 5.65 -5.18 16.81
CA ARG A 143 6.43 -5.68 17.95
C ARG A 143 7.77 -4.95 18.05
N THR A 144 7.77 -3.79 18.67
CA THR A 144 8.96 -3.03 19.06
C THR A 144 9.36 -3.31 20.51
N SER A 145 10.58 -2.93 20.89
CA SER A 145 11.05 -2.86 22.28
C SER A 145 11.59 -1.45 22.56
N PRO A 146 10.94 -0.64 23.41
CA PRO A 146 9.69 -0.88 24.14
C PRO A 146 8.45 -1.00 23.22
N ARG A 147 7.30 -1.40 23.78
CA ARG A 147 6.04 -1.63 23.03
C ARG A 147 5.48 -0.34 22.44
N TYR A 148 4.65 -0.47 21.41
CA TYR A 148 4.00 0.63 20.68
C TYR A 148 3.45 1.73 21.60
N ASP A 149 2.63 1.36 22.60
CA ASP A 149 1.98 2.33 23.49
C ASP A 149 2.98 3.11 24.38
N SER A 150 4.19 2.58 24.56
CA SER A 150 5.28 3.29 25.26
C SER A 150 6.15 4.13 24.32
N VAL A 151 6.21 3.75 23.04
CA VAL A 151 6.90 4.54 22.00
C VAL A 151 6.10 5.79 21.68
N ILE A 152 4.77 5.68 21.56
CA ILE A 152 3.86 6.80 21.31
C ILE A 152 2.86 6.89 22.48
N PRO A 153 3.28 7.45 23.63
CA PRO A 153 2.40 7.59 24.79
C PRO A 153 1.33 8.68 24.57
N ALA A 154 0.38 8.77 25.50
CA ALA A 154 -0.73 9.73 25.43
C ALA A 154 -0.24 11.17 25.19
N GLY A 155 -0.93 11.90 24.32
CA GLY A 155 -0.59 13.28 23.94
C GLY A 155 0.62 13.42 23.02
N ARG A 156 1.21 12.32 22.54
CA ARG A 156 2.34 12.32 21.61
C ARG A 156 1.94 11.75 20.25
N THR A 157 2.74 12.07 19.25
CA THR A 157 2.64 11.51 17.91
C THR A 157 3.91 10.76 17.56
N GLY A 158 3.86 10.01 16.47
CA GLY A 158 5.02 9.36 15.89
C GLY A 158 4.85 9.20 14.39
N TRP A 159 5.73 8.41 13.80
CA TRP A 159 5.65 8.06 12.39
C TRP A 159 6.29 6.70 12.15
N LEU A 160 5.93 6.07 11.04
CA LEU A 160 6.30 4.71 10.72
C LEU A 160 6.91 4.63 9.32
N LYS A 161 7.99 3.86 9.18
CA LYS A 161 8.56 3.44 7.90
C LYS A 161 8.46 1.93 7.75
N LEU A 162 8.17 1.46 6.54
CA LEU A 162 8.11 0.04 6.17
C LEU A 162 8.83 -0.16 4.84
N SER A 163 9.76 -1.11 4.79
CA SER A 163 10.54 -1.42 3.60
C SER A 163 10.50 -2.91 3.30
N THR A 164 10.43 -3.27 2.01
CA THR A 164 10.63 -4.64 1.57
C THR A 164 12.10 -5.03 1.60
N GLN A 165 12.39 -6.24 2.06
CA GLN A 165 13.74 -6.81 2.00
C GLN A 165 14.03 -7.48 0.64
N ASP A 166 12.97 -7.86 -0.08
CA ASP A 166 13.05 -8.69 -1.30
C ASP A 166 12.96 -7.88 -2.60
N ASP A 167 13.32 -6.59 -2.55
CA ASP A 167 13.25 -5.62 -3.67
C ASP A 167 11.93 -5.66 -4.46
N ARG A 168 10.82 -5.44 -3.74
CA ARG A 168 9.46 -5.55 -4.28
C ARG A 168 8.68 -4.25 -4.12
N GLY A 169 7.80 -3.99 -5.09
CA GLY A 169 6.84 -2.90 -5.05
C GLY A 169 5.75 -3.14 -4.00
N ILE A 170 5.54 -2.16 -3.13
CA ILE A 170 4.49 -2.14 -2.11
C ILE A 170 3.74 -0.83 -2.14
N VAL A 171 2.44 -0.91 -1.86
CA VAL A 171 1.56 0.24 -1.65
C VAL A 171 0.66 -0.04 -0.46
N GLY A 172 0.05 0.97 0.12
CA GLY A 172 -0.81 0.76 1.26
C GLY A 172 -1.60 2.01 1.64
N ALA A 173 -2.40 1.86 2.67
CA ALA A 173 -3.17 2.94 3.25
C ALA A 173 -3.20 2.80 4.77
N ALA A 174 -3.40 3.93 5.44
CA ALA A 174 -3.71 3.98 6.85
C ALA A 174 -5.10 4.56 7.03
N LEU A 175 -5.91 3.91 7.87
CA LEU A 175 -7.20 4.42 8.28
C LEU A 175 -7.17 4.58 9.79
N ASN A 176 -7.51 5.75 10.29
CA ASN A 176 -7.67 5.98 11.71
C ASN A 176 -9.16 6.12 12.06
N ARG A 177 -9.52 5.57 13.22
CA ARG A 177 -10.82 5.81 13.84
C ARG A 177 -10.57 6.35 15.25
N ASN A 178 -11.24 7.44 15.57
CA ASN A 178 -11.32 7.94 16.94
C ASN A 178 -12.78 8.32 17.25
N SER A 179 -13.39 7.65 18.25
CA SER A 179 -14.78 7.91 18.62
C SER A 179 -15.01 9.32 19.18
N ASN A 180 -13.95 9.97 19.65
CA ASN A 180 -13.95 11.31 20.21
C ASN A 180 -13.38 12.34 19.21
N ALA A 181 -13.29 12.03 17.92
CA ALA A 181 -12.71 12.93 16.91
C ALA A 181 -13.42 14.30 16.83
N ALA A 182 -14.71 14.37 17.19
CA ALA A 182 -15.45 15.64 17.22
C ALA A 182 -15.15 16.50 18.46
N SER A 183 -14.50 15.94 19.49
CA SER A 183 -14.30 16.58 20.80
C SER A 183 -12.85 16.56 21.31
N SER A 184 -11.93 15.91 20.58
CA SER A 184 -10.50 15.81 20.91
C SER A 184 -9.66 16.42 19.79
N SER A 185 -8.78 17.38 20.11
CA SER A 185 -7.93 18.02 19.09
C SER A 185 -6.90 17.06 18.47
N GLY A 186 -6.58 15.96 19.16
CA GLY A 186 -5.72 14.87 18.65
C GLY A 186 -6.51 13.68 18.09
N GLY A 187 -7.84 13.77 18.05
CA GLY A 187 -8.70 12.73 17.51
C GLY A 187 -9.01 12.96 16.04
N PHE A 188 -8.62 12.01 15.19
CA PHE A 188 -8.92 12.05 13.76
C PHE A 188 -9.69 10.79 13.34
N SER A 189 -10.61 10.92 12.39
CA SER A 189 -11.21 9.77 11.72
C SER A 189 -11.16 9.98 10.21
N GLY A 190 -10.62 9.00 9.50
CA GLY A 190 -10.39 9.08 8.06
C GLY A 190 -9.22 8.19 7.64
N GLY A 191 -8.70 8.39 6.44
CA GLY A 191 -7.55 7.64 5.98
C GLY A 191 -6.95 8.20 4.70
N HIS A 192 -5.74 7.76 4.40
CA HIS A 192 -4.98 8.17 3.23
C HIS A 192 -4.03 7.05 2.80
N ASN A 193 -3.52 7.15 1.57
CA ASN A 193 -2.47 6.26 1.11
C ASN A 193 -1.15 6.57 1.82
N LEU A 194 -0.31 5.55 1.98
CA LEU A 194 1.00 5.69 2.60
C LEU A 194 1.92 6.55 1.71
N HIS A 195 2.78 7.34 2.34
CA HIS A 195 3.79 8.13 1.66
C HIS A 195 4.83 7.23 1.01
N LYS A 196 5.23 7.57 -0.21
CA LYS A 196 6.22 6.82 -0.99
C LYS A 196 7.59 7.44 -0.76
N LEU A 197 8.56 6.67 -0.26
CA LEU A 197 9.89 7.20 0.09
C LEU A 197 11.00 6.79 -0.87
N THR A 198 11.04 5.50 -1.21
CA THR A 198 12.02 4.95 -2.17
C THR A 198 11.29 4.06 -3.15
N THR A 199 11.89 3.83 -4.32
CA THR A 199 11.31 3.00 -5.37
C THR A 199 12.17 1.79 -5.71
N THR A 200 11.59 0.83 -6.41
CA THR A 200 12.28 -0.31 -7.03
C THR A 200 11.92 -0.41 -8.50
N ASN A 201 12.90 -0.83 -9.31
CA ASN A 201 12.74 -1.10 -10.73
C ASN A 201 12.52 -2.60 -11.03
N ALA A 202 12.53 -3.45 -10.00
CA ALA A 202 12.37 -4.90 -10.15
C ALA A 202 10.90 -5.36 -10.17
N ALA A 203 9.96 -4.47 -9.83
CA ALA A 203 8.55 -4.82 -9.74
C ALA A 203 7.95 -5.07 -11.14
N SER A 204 7.18 -6.14 -11.25
CA SER A 204 6.44 -6.47 -12.46
C SER A 204 5.18 -7.27 -12.14
N VAL A 205 4.17 -7.16 -13.01
CA VAL A 205 2.92 -7.91 -12.89
C VAL A 205 2.59 -8.56 -14.23
N THR A 206 2.29 -9.85 -14.21
CA THR A 206 1.78 -10.56 -15.39
C THR A 206 0.29 -10.34 -15.53
N VAL A 207 -0.14 -9.92 -16.71
CA VAL A 207 -1.54 -9.67 -17.04
C VAL A 207 -1.96 -10.53 -18.24
N PRO A 208 -3.20 -11.01 -18.27
CA PRO A 208 -3.70 -11.75 -19.42
C PRO A 208 -3.85 -10.83 -20.64
N VAL A 209 -3.62 -11.38 -21.82
CA VAL A 209 -3.83 -10.70 -23.11
C VAL A 209 -4.95 -11.42 -23.83
N PHE A 210 -6.10 -10.76 -23.91
CA PHE A 210 -7.22 -11.19 -24.72
C PHE A 210 -8.00 -9.95 -25.19
N PRO A 211 -8.52 -9.93 -26.42
CA PRO A 211 -9.38 -8.85 -26.87
C PRO A 211 -10.58 -8.70 -25.91
N PRO A 212 -10.85 -7.48 -25.39
CA PRO A 212 -12.02 -7.26 -24.58
C PRO A 212 -13.28 -7.49 -25.42
N ASN A 213 -14.14 -8.41 -24.98
CA ASN A 213 -15.46 -8.57 -25.56
C ASN A 213 -16.38 -7.50 -24.95
N CYS A 214 -16.80 -6.54 -25.77
CA CYS A 214 -17.85 -5.58 -25.42
C CYS A 214 -19.24 -6.16 -25.71
#